data_AF-A0A2T4IBT7-F1
#
_entry.id   AF-A0A2T4IBT7-F1
#
_cell.length_a   1.000
_cell.length_b   1.000
_cell.length_c   1.000
_cell.angle_alpha   90.00
_cell.angle_beta   90.00
_cell.angle_gamma   90.00
#
_symmetry.space_group_name_H-M   'P 1'
#
loop_
_entity.id
_entity.type
_entity.pdbx_description
1 polymer ?
#
loop_
_entity_poly.entity_id
_entity_poly.type
_entity_poly.pdbx_seq_one_letter_code
_entity_poly.pdbx_strand_id
1 'polypeptide(L)'
;MSFQALAAHSSPGRDELLHFVAEVRNLLYRILEDRQHFGFLWEGAASLHELAWQTYRHDIVDGAGLELDIAIADIPEYVLRQHGLSGRPLSFKFGVVATIDARWARIGAHFSIREWLARLLAAIDAILDSLVAACGGKGGLVKEFKDALAALI
;
A
#
# COMPACT_ATOMS: atom_id res chain seq x y z
N MET A 1 -8.11 9.79 -3.03
CA MET A 1 -7.73 10.68 -1.90
C MET A 1 -6.22 10.53 -1.74
N SER A 2 -5.58 10.92 -0.64
CA SER A 2 -4.15 10.67 -0.42
C SER A 2 -3.93 10.11 0.99
N PHE A 3 -2.77 9.52 1.27
CA PHE A 3 -2.44 9.02 2.61
C PHE A 3 -2.53 10.13 3.69
N GLN A 4 -2.44 11.41 3.31
CA GLN A 4 -2.68 12.55 4.21
C GLN A 4 -4.09 12.56 4.79
N ALA A 5 -5.10 12.20 4.00
CA ALA A 5 -6.48 12.17 4.46
C ALA A 5 -6.64 11.17 5.60
N LEU A 6 -6.07 9.97 5.47
CA LEU A 6 -6.09 8.91 6.49
C LEU A 6 -5.42 9.37 7.80
N ALA A 7 -4.32 10.10 7.71
CA ALA A 7 -3.60 10.60 8.88
C ALA A 7 -4.35 11.70 9.65
N ALA A 8 -5.36 12.35 9.04
CA ALA A 8 -6.16 13.38 9.70
C ALA A 8 -7.19 12.79 10.69
N HIS A 9 -7.46 11.48 10.64
CA HIS A 9 -8.42 10.84 11.52
C HIS A 9 -7.83 10.60 12.92
N SER A 10 -8.51 11.11 13.94
CA SER A 10 -8.08 11.01 15.35
C SER A 10 -8.36 9.63 15.97
N SER A 11 -9.30 8.87 15.39
CA SER A 11 -9.64 7.51 15.81
C SER A 11 -10.03 6.64 14.61
N PRO A 12 -9.08 6.31 13.72
CA PRO A 12 -9.36 5.52 12.52
C PRO A 12 -9.78 4.09 12.87
N GLY A 13 -10.54 3.48 11.97
CA GLY A 13 -10.99 2.10 12.08
C GLY A 13 -11.19 1.48 10.69
N ARG A 14 -12.25 0.69 10.56
CA ARG A 14 -12.53 -0.12 9.37
C ARG A 14 -12.65 0.69 8.08
N ASP A 15 -13.35 1.81 8.11
CA ASP A 15 -13.56 2.63 6.92
C ASP A 15 -12.23 3.22 6.42
N GLU A 16 -11.38 3.67 7.35
CA GLU A 16 -10.05 4.14 6.99
C GLU A 16 -9.11 3.00 6.53
N LEU A 17 -9.30 1.76 6.97
CA LEU A 17 -8.58 0.60 6.43
C LEU A 17 -8.99 0.30 4.99
N LEU A 18 -10.29 0.34 4.67
CA LEU A 18 -10.78 0.19 3.30
C LEU A 18 -10.20 1.27 2.39
N HIS A 19 -10.22 2.52 2.87
CA HIS A 19 -9.59 3.64 2.17
C HIS A 19 -8.08 3.45 2.01
N PHE A 20 -7.39 2.96 3.04
CA PHE A 20 -5.97 2.65 2.95
C PHE A 20 -5.66 1.63 1.85
N VAL A 21 -6.41 0.53 1.78
CA VAL A 21 -6.21 -0.49 0.73
C VAL A 21 -6.48 0.09 -0.66
N ALA A 22 -7.51 0.92 -0.81
CA ALA A 22 -7.75 1.62 -2.07
C ALA A 22 -6.57 2.53 -2.45
N GLU A 23 -6.00 3.28 -1.51
CA GLU A 23 -4.83 4.12 -1.77
C GLU A 23 -3.56 3.33 -2.09
N VAL A 24 -3.38 2.15 -1.48
CA VAL A 24 -2.31 1.20 -1.86
C VAL A 24 -2.49 0.75 -3.30
N ARG A 25 -3.70 0.33 -3.70
CA ARG A 25 -3.98 -0.07 -5.09
C ARG A 25 -3.74 1.09 -6.07
N ASN A 26 -4.12 2.31 -5.71
CA ASN A 26 -3.86 3.52 -6.51
C ASN A 26 -2.36 3.84 -6.62
N LEU A 27 -1.59 3.63 -5.56
CA LEU A 27 -0.13 3.77 -5.61
C LEU A 27 0.47 2.74 -6.57
N LEU A 28 0.09 1.46 -6.45
CA LEU A 28 0.55 0.39 -7.33
C LEU A 28 0.23 0.70 -8.80
N TYR A 29 -1.00 1.14 -9.09
CA TYR A 29 -1.38 1.60 -10.43
C TYR A 29 -0.46 2.70 -10.94
N ARG A 30 -0.23 3.76 -10.16
CA ARG A 30 0.65 4.88 -10.53
C ARG A 30 2.08 4.44 -10.80
N ILE A 31 2.62 3.50 -10.01
CA ILE A 31 3.95 2.93 -10.23
C ILE A 31 4.04 2.25 -11.61
N LEU A 32 2.98 1.57 -12.03
CA LEU A 32 2.93 0.87 -13.32
C LEU A 32 2.65 1.83 -14.50
N GLU A 33 1.87 2.88 -14.28
CA GLU A 33 1.47 3.85 -15.31
C GLU A 33 2.56 4.89 -15.59
N ASP A 34 3.12 5.50 -14.54
CA ASP A 34 4.04 6.63 -14.65
C ASP A 34 5.47 6.15 -14.91
N ARG A 35 5.73 5.81 -16.17
CA ARG A 35 7.07 5.44 -16.63
C ARG A 35 8.09 6.58 -16.56
N GLN A 36 7.65 7.84 -16.52
CA GLN A 36 8.58 8.96 -16.41
C GLN A 36 9.31 8.94 -15.06
N HIS A 37 8.57 8.64 -13.99
CA HIS A 37 9.12 8.62 -12.65
C HIS A 37 9.57 7.22 -12.19
N PHE A 38 8.85 6.17 -12.59
CA PHE A 38 9.10 4.79 -12.14
C PHE A 38 9.71 3.88 -13.21
N GLY A 39 10.12 4.44 -14.35
CA GLY A 39 10.76 3.69 -15.45
C GLY A 39 11.98 2.88 -15.01
N PHE A 40 12.66 3.33 -13.95
CA PHE A 40 13.84 2.69 -13.39
C PHE A 40 13.59 1.25 -12.89
N LEU A 41 12.36 0.89 -12.52
CA LEU A 41 12.00 -0.47 -12.09
C LEU A 41 12.10 -1.50 -13.23
N TRP A 42 12.10 -1.02 -14.47
CA TRP A 42 12.00 -1.86 -15.68
C TRP A 42 13.27 -1.83 -16.52
N GLU A 43 14.31 -1.14 -16.06
CA GLU A 43 15.60 -1.04 -16.74
C GLU A 43 16.22 -2.44 -16.90
N GLY A 44 16.41 -2.89 -18.14
CA GLY A 44 16.92 -4.22 -18.45
C GLY A 44 15.91 -5.36 -18.34
N ALA A 45 14.65 -5.09 -18.00
CA ALA A 45 13.61 -6.11 -17.79
C ALA A 45 12.21 -5.65 -18.24
N ALA A 46 12.09 -5.09 -19.46
CA ALA A 46 10.82 -4.54 -19.96
C ALA A 46 9.64 -5.54 -19.96
N SER A 47 9.90 -6.84 -20.16
CA SER A 47 8.87 -7.89 -20.10
C SER A 47 8.25 -8.05 -18.70
N LEU A 48 8.98 -7.72 -17.62
CA LEU A 48 8.43 -7.73 -16.27
C LEU A 48 7.38 -6.65 -16.08
N HIS A 49 7.48 -5.52 -16.81
CA HIS A 49 6.48 -4.46 -16.73
C HIS A 49 5.13 -4.91 -17.29
N GLU A 50 5.16 -5.60 -18.44
CA GLU A 50 3.95 -6.16 -19.06
C GLU A 50 3.30 -7.21 -18.15
N LEU A 51 4.11 -8.10 -17.57
CA LEU A 51 3.64 -9.11 -16.62
C LEU A 51 3.05 -8.45 -15.36
N ALA A 52 3.72 -7.43 -14.81
CA ALA A 52 3.23 -6.70 -13.64
C ALA A 52 1.88 -6.02 -13.92
N TRP A 53 1.69 -5.49 -15.14
CA TRP A 53 0.40 -4.93 -15.57
C TRP A 53 -0.70 -6.00 -15.66
N GLN A 54 -0.40 -7.17 -16.20
CA GLN A 54 -1.35 -8.28 -16.29
C GLN A 54 -1.75 -8.75 -14.90
N THR A 55 -0.78 -9.00 -14.03
CA THR A 55 -1.02 -9.41 -12.64
C THR A 55 -1.82 -8.37 -11.87
N TYR A 56 -1.48 -7.09 -12.01
CA TYR A 56 -2.23 -6.03 -11.34
C TYR A 56 -3.69 -6.01 -11.78
N ARG A 57 -3.98 -6.10 -13.08
CA ARG A 57 -5.36 -6.04 -13.58
C ARG A 57 -6.17 -7.25 -13.16
N HIS A 58 -5.66 -8.44 -13.41
CA HIS A 58 -6.45 -9.66 -13.25
C HIS A 58 -6.45 -10.19 -11.81
N ASP A 59 -5.32 -10.09 -11.11
CA ASP A 59 -5.16 -10.74 -9.82
C ASP A 59 -5.28 -9.76 -8.64
N ILE A 60 -4.96 -8.48 -8.84
CA ILE A 60 -5.05 -7.46 -7.78
C ILE A 60 -6.37 -6.71 -7.82
N VAL A 61 -6.73 -6.11 -8.96
CA VAL A 61 -7.95 -5.29 -9.07
C VAL A 61 -9.19 -6.16 -9.02
N ASP A 62 -9.25 -7.20 -9.87
CA ASP A 62 -10.43 -8.07 -9.98
C ASP A 62 -10.42 -9.24 -8.98
N GLY A 63 -9.29 -9.48 -8.31
CA GLY A 63 -9.08 -10.61 -7.40
C GLY A 63 -8.86 -10.19 -5.95
N ALA A 64 -7.62 -10.32 -5.50
CA ALA A 64 -7.22 -10.22 -4.09
C ALA A 64 -7.54 -8.85 -3.44
N GLY A 65 -7.64 -7.78 -4.24
CA GLY A 65 -8.08 -6.47 -3.75
C GLY A 65 -9.52 -6.49 -3.28
N LEU A 66 -10.43 -7.08 -4.05
CA LEU A 66 -11.84 -7.20 -3.67
C LEU A 66 -12.03 -8.14 -2.48
N GLU A 67 -11.30 -9.26 -2.47
CA GLU A 67 -11.32 -10.20 -1.34
C GLU A 67 -10.88 -9.54 -0.04
N LEU A 68 -9.86 -8.68 -0.10
CA LEU A 68 -9.36 -7.95 1.05
C LEU A 68 -10.41 -6.93 1.54
N ASP A 69 -11.05 -6.19 0.64
CA ASP A 69 -12.10 -5.23 1.00
C ASP A 69 -13.27 -5.93 1.74
N ILE A 70 -13.72 -7.09 1.22
CA ILE A 70 -14.76 -7.89 1.87
C ILE A 70 -14.28 -8.40 3.24
N ALA A 71 -13.05 -8.93 3.31
CA ALA A 71 -12.52 -9.47 4.55
C ALA A 71 -12.40 -8.41 5.66
N ILE A 72 -12.02 -7.18 5.32
CA ILE A 72 -11.93 -6.06 6.25
C ILE A 72 -13.29 -5.73 6.89
N ALA A 73 -14.36 -5.83 6.10
CA ALA A 73 -15.72 -5.61 6.58
C ALA A 73 -16.07 -6.53 7.76
N ASP A 74 -15.60 -7.78 7.69
CA ASP A 74 -15.94 -8.85 8.62
C ASP A 74 -15.00 -8.99 9.82
N ILE A 75 -13.89 -8.24 9.89
CA ILE A 75 -12.93 -8.37 11.00
C ILE A 75 -13.60 -7.98 12.33
N PRO A 76 -13.65 -8.84 13.36
CA PRO A 76 -14.20 -8.44 14.65
C PRO A 76 -13.40 -7.32 15.32
N GLU A 77 -14.07 -6.41 16.05
CA GLU A 77 -13.41 -5.24 16.68
C GLU A 77 -12.27 -5.62 17.65
N TYR A 78 -12.40 -6.74 18.36
CA TYR A 78 -11.33 -7.21 19.24
C TYR A 78 -10.07 -7.63 18.45
N VAL A 79 -10.22 -8.17 17.24
CA VAL A 79 -9.12 -8.52 16.34
C VAL A 79 -8.48 -7.24 15.80
N LEU A 80 -9.27 -6.25 15.39
CA LEU A 80 -8.74 -4.94 14.97
C LEU A 80 -7.85 -4.33 16.06
N ARG A 81 -8.30 -4.35 17.32
CA ARG A 81 -7.49 -3.85 18.45
C ARG A 81 -6.23 -4.67 18.69
N GLN A 82 -6.31 -6.00 18.63
CA GLN A 82 -5.16 -6.90 18.82
C GLN A 82 -4.05 -6.66 17.78
N HIS A 83 -4.43 -6.38 16.53
CA HIS A 83 -3.48 -6.11 15.45
C HIS A 83 -3.08 -4.62 15.33
N GLY A 84 -3.58 -3.76 16.23
CA GLY A 84 -3.34 -2.32 16.17
C GLY A 84 -3.86 -1.70 14.87
N LEU A 85 -5.04 -2.13 14.44
CA LEU A 85 -5.78 -1.71 13.25
C LEU A 85 -7.01 -0.85 13.60
N SER A 86 -7.04 -0.27 14.80
CA SER A 86 -8.01 0.77 15.16
C SER A 86 -7.42 1.75 16.17
N GLY A 87 -8.01 2.94 16.26
CA GLY A 87 -7.64 3.98 17.23
C GLY A 87 -6.22 4.52 17.05
N ARG A 88 -5.57 4.83 18.19
CA ARG A 88 -4.25 5.49 18.22
C ARG A 88 -3.13 4.72 17.51
N PRO A 89 -2.98 3.39 17.66
CA PRO A 89 -1.96 2.63 16.93
C PRO A 89 -2.07 2.76 15.41
N LEU A 90 -3.29 2.65 14.87
CA LEU A 90 -3.53 2.80 13.44
C LEU A 90 -3.30 4.25 12.98
N SER A 91 -3.74 5.24 13.77
CA SER A 91 -3.47 6.66 13.51
C SER A 91 -1.96 6.94 13.40
N PHE A 92 -1.15 6.36 14.28
CA PHE A 92 0.31 6.46 14.19
C PHE A 92 0.87 5.85 12.89
N LYS A 93 0.42 4.63 12.53
CA LYS A 93 0.84 3.97 11.29
C LYS A 93 0.49 4.82 10.05
N PHE A 94 -0.73 5.37 9.98
CA PHE A 94 -1.11 6.30 8.91
C PHE A 94 -0.30 7.59 8.91
N GLY A 95 0.00 8.15 10.09
CA GLY A 95 0.87 9.32 10.22
C GLY A 95 2.27 9.09 9.66
N VAL A 96 2.84 7.89 9.86
CA VAL A 96 4.13 7.50 9.29
C VAL A 96 4.05 7.44 7.75
N VAL A 97 3.07 6.73 7.20
CA VAL A 97 2.88 6.62 5.74
C VAL A 97 2.69 8.00 5.12
N ALA A 98 1.81 8.83 5.67
CA ALA A 98 1.56 10.20 5.21
C ALA A 98 2.83 11.06 5.28
N THR A 99 3.62 10.96 6.35
CA THR A 99 4.86 11.72 6.48
C THR A 99 5.88 11.38 5.39
N ILE A 100 5.93 10.12 4.95
CA ILE A 100 6.81 9.67 3.87
C ILE A 100 6.25 10.11 2.51
N ASP A 101 4.95 9.92 2.28
CA ASP A 101 4.26 10.32 1.05
C ASP A 101 4.42 11.82 0.75
N ALA A 102 4.28 12.68 1.78
CA ALA A 102 4.47 14.13 1.65
C ALA A 102 5.87 14.55 1.15
N ARG A 103 6.88 13.68 1.27
CA ARG A 103 8.23 13.95 0.77
C ARG A 103 8.32 13.89 -0.74
N TRP A 104 7.32 13.33 -1.44
CA TRP A 104 7.26 13.29 -2.90
C TRP A 104 7.48 14.68 -3.52
N ALA A 105 6.80 15.71 -2.98
CA ALA A 105 6.94 17.10 -3.43
C ALA A 105 8.34 17.71 -3.21
N ARG A 106 9.22 17.03 -2.47
CA ARG A 106 10.58 17.47 -2.15
C ARG A 106 11.66 16.59 -2.79
N ILE A 107 11.27 15.61 -3.63
CA ILE A 107 12.21 14.81 -4.42
C ILE A 107 12.91 15.76 -5.40
N GLY A 108 14.21 15.96 -5.20
CA GLY A 108 15.01 16.92 -5.97
C GLY A 108 16.21 17.49 -5.21
N ALA A 109 16.04 17.90 -3.94
CA ALA A 109 17.12 18.60 -3.21
C ALA A 109 17.98 17.72 -2.28
N HIS A 110 17.41 16.66 -1.68
CA HIS A 110 18.09 15.82 -0.68
C HIS A 110 17.72 14.32 -0.73
N PHE A 111 16.85 13.91 -1.65
CA PHE A 111 16.19 12.61 -1.59
C PHE A 111 15.91 12.06 -2.98
N SER A 112 16.25 10.79 -3.22
CA SER A 112 16.00 10.11 -4.49
C SER A 112 14.61 9.47 -4.52
N ILE A 113 14.06 9.32 -5.72
CA ILE A 113 12.78 8.64 -5.93
C ILE A 113 12.82 7.16 -5.52
N ARG A 114 13.96 6.48 -5.71
CA ARG A 114 14.17 5.08 -5.32
C ARG A 114 14.05 4.92 -3.81
N GLU A 115 14.79 5.73 -3.06
CA GLU A 115 14.75 5.70 -1.59
C GLU A 115 13.37 6.11 -1.06
N TRP A 116 12.71 7.08 -1.70
CA TRP A 116 11.33 7.44 -1.39
C TRP A 116 10.40 6.25 -1.51
N LEU A 117 10.43 5.60 -2.67
CA LEU A 117 9.53 4.50 -2.97
C LEU A 117 9.77 3.32 -2.03
N ALA A 118 11.03 2.93 -1.81
CA ALA A 118 11.39 1.84 -0.90
C ALA A 118 10.85 2.09 0.52
N ARG A 119 11.02 3.30 1.06
CA ARG A 119 10.53 3.66 2.40
C ARG A 119 9.01 3.69 2.47
N LEU A 120 8.35 4.17 1.41
CA LEU A 120 6.89 4.19 1.35
C LEU A 120 6.32 2.77 1.32
N LEU A 121 6.86 1.90 0.47
CA LEU A 121 6.43 0.50 0.37
C LEU A 121 6.68 -0.27 1.68
N ALA A 122 7.80 -0.04 2.35
CA ALA A 122 8.09 -0.63 3.66
C ALA A 122 7.13 -0.16 4.76
N ALA A 123 6.75 1.12 4.76
CA ALA A 123 5.76 1.63 5.72
C ALA A 123 4.35 1.07 5.47
N ILE A 124 3.97 0.91 4.19
CA ILE A 124 2.73 0.26 3.77
C ILE A 124 2.72 -1.22 4.19
N ASP A 125 3.85 -1.91 4.05
CA ASP A 125 3.98 -3.33 4.38
C ASP A 125 3.58 -3.64 5.84
N ALA A 126 4.08 -2.85 6.79
CA ALA A 126 3.76 -3.04 8.21
C ALA A 126 2.24 -2.99 8.50
N ILE A 127 1.47 -2.21 7.72
CA ILE A 127 0.02 -2.14 7.84
C ILE A 127 -0.62 -3.34 7.14
N LEU A 128 -0.20 -3.65 5.91
CA LEU A 128 -0.70 -4.81 5.15
C LEU A 128 -0.47 -6.13 5.88
N ASP A 129 0.70 -6.34 6.49
CA ASP A 129 0.99 -7.53 7.29
C ASP A 129 0.00 -7.71 8.44
N SER A 130 -0.24 -6.63 9.19
CA SER A 130 -1.20 -6.63 10.29
C SER A 130 -2.61 -6.96 9.77
N LEU A 131 -2.97 -6.41 8.61
CA LEU A 131 -4.29 -6.52 7.99
C LEU A 131 -4.55 -7.91 7.41
N VAL A 132 -3.61 -8.44 6.64
CA VAL A 132 -3.66 -9.80 6.07
C VAL A 132 -3.71 -10.84 7.18
N ALA A 133 -2.92 -10.67 8.24
CA ALA A 133 -3.00 -11.54 9.41
C ALA A 133 -4.37 -11.48 10.10
N ALA A 134 -4.94 -10.28 10.29
CA ALA A 134 -6.27 -10.10 10.86
C ALA A 134 -7.39 -10.68 9.96
N CYS A 135 -7.18 -10.71 8.64
CA CYS A 135 -8.10 -11.28 7.66
C CYS A 135 -7.94 -12.80 7.44
N GLY A 136 -7.06 -13.46 8.20
CA GLY A 136 -6.79 -14.90 8.02
C GLY A 136 -6.10 -15.24 6.70
N GLY A 137 -5.25 -14.34 6.19
CA GLY A 137 -4.46 -14.54 4.97
C GLY A 137 -5.08 -13.98 3.69
N LYS A 138 -6.34 -13.54 3.73
CA LYS A 138 -6.99 -12.89 2.57
C LYS A 138 -6.30 -11.58 2.22
N GLY A 139 -6.18 -11.30 0.91
CA GLY A 139 -5.44 -10.14 0.41
C GLY A 139 -3.91 -10.32 0.38
N GLY A 140 -3.39 -11.51 0.73
CA GLY A 140 -1.95 -11.79 0.71
C GLY A 140 -1.30 -11.47 -0.64
N LEU A 141 -1.99 -11.69 -1.76
CA LEU A 141 -1.45 -11.39 -3.09
C LEU A 141 -1.21 -9.89 -3.33
N VAL A 142 -2.00 -9.00 -2.71
CA VAL A 142 -1.74 -7.55 -2.78
C VAL A 142 -0.40 -7.21 -2.12
N LYS A 143 -0.10 -7.87 -1.00
CA LYS A 143 1.19 -7.74 -0.32
C LYS A 143 2.33 -8.31 -1.18
N GLU A 144 2.19 -9.55 -1.67
CA GLU A 144 3.21 -10.21 -2.48
C GLU A 144 3.54 -9.42 -3.76
N PHE A 145 2.52 -8.87 -4.42
CA PHE A 145 2.74 -8.03 -5.60
C PHE A 145 3.51 -6.75 -5.25
N LYS A 146 3.17 -6.10 -4.14
CA LYS A 146 3.90 -4.94 -3.63
C LYS A 146 5.35 -5.30 -3.28
N ASP A 147 5.60 -6.46 -2.68
CA ASP A 147 6.94 -6.95 -2.33
C ASP A 147 7.78 -7.23 -3.57
N ALA A 148 7.19 -7.82 -4.61
CA ALA A 148 7.84 -8.03 -5.90
C ALA A 148 8.27 -6.70 -6.54
N LEU A 149 7.44 -5.65 -6.47
CA LEU A 149 7.82 -4.31 -6.93
C LEU A 149 8.94 -3.70 -6.07
N ALA A 150 8.87 -3.89 -4.75
CA ALA A 150 9.89 -3.37 -3.84
C ALA A 150 11.28 -4.00 -4.10
N ALA A 151 11.32 -5.26 -4.54
CA ALA A 151 12.55 -5.97 -4.88
C ALA A 151 13.25 -5.43 -6.15
N LEU A 152 12.57 -4.60 -6.95
CA LEU A 152 13.12 -4.01 -8.18
C LEU A 152 13.75 -2.61 -7.96
N ILE A 153 13.72 -2.07 -6.74
CA ILE A 153 14.19 -0.71 -6.40
C ILE A 153 15.68 -0.68 -6.10
#